data_AF-A0A4E9E4D4-F1
#
_entry.id   AF-A0A4E9E4D4-F1
#
_cell.length_a   1.000
_cell.length_b   1.000
_cell.length_c   1.000
_cell.angle_alpha   90.00
_cell.angle_beta   90.00
_cell.angle_gamma   90.00
#
_symmetry.space_group_name_H-M   'P 1'
#
loop_
_entity.id
_entity.type
_entity.pdbx_description
1 polymer ?
#
loop_
_entity_poly.entity_id
_entity_poly.type
_entity_poly.pdbx_seq_one_letter_code
_entity_poly.pdbx_strand_id
1 'polypeptide(L)'
;MNAFDQSREASSLLKCLPGEILNQIISNLSNIDIKNLRQTCLYFKDITHLRINRLFLSPNLQDIQVFRAVADHEIYRHEVTEIIYDDVRFSHTDDMESESDYGGDEISDATEIPAWFRNAYRQSRRHIERYDSRHVEVKEASSNPLVPVESFKAFHILSQQQQATIATDRDVDALKYGLSRFTNLRRVTITPATHGVPGRPLYYTPAIRSLPPGTLYPIERGWPVTESLGDDQLEEVAWDEEEKAQWRGYFLVSRTLAQHLRDNPRSKFAELVIDTNQLRTGISSRMLEEAESSEKTDLITILSHPGFTHLDLSLFCGNRHKYNWCSFGSGRLRNLLAKATNIQHISLFTDIGLMTEGEVDEIHFPLRSMFPFSDWHQLRHFGLSRFYVQKDDIIELLQSLTQTLMSVELSFLFFFPDQGNYQILLEDVRDKLGWRERRQEDQPKIVVRIDVWYEPILGADLQDLSREVDDFVYHDGENPFKACEQLNWETSVAEGAGVVVDAFGPDYEELNP
;
A
#
# COMPACT_ATOMS: atom_id res chain seq x y z
N MET A 1 -33.78 20.89 35.09
CA MET A 1 -33.58 19.52 34.60
C MET A 1 -32.10 19.35 34.33
N ASN A 2 -31.44 18.46 35.07
CA ASN A 2 -30.01 18.21 34.87
C ASN A 2 -29.80 17.37 33.59
N ALA A 3 -28.67 17.54 32.91
CA ALA A 3 -28.31 16.78 31.70
C ALA A 3 -28.37 15.25 31.90
N PHE A 4 -28.20 14.78 33.15
CA PHE A 4 -28.36 13.38 33.53
C PHE A 4 -29.80 12.84 33.41
N ASP A 5 -30.82 13.67 33.67
CA ASP A 5 -32.22 13.24 33.55
C ASP A 5 -32.66 13.18 32.08
N GLN A 6 -32.20 14.12 31.26
CA GLN A 6 -32.45 14.12 29.81
C GLN A 6 -31.80 12.92 29.10
N SER A 7 -30.58 12.54 29.51
CA SER A 7 -29.88 11.34 29.01
C SER A 7 -30.67 10.04 29.28
N ARG A 8 -31.26 9.92 30.48
CA ARG A 8 -32.07 8.76 30.88
C ARG A 8 -33.40 8.70 30.10
N GLU A 9 -34.07 9.82 29.92
CA GLU A 9 -35.30 9.89 29.13
C GLU A 9 -35.03 9.57 27.65
N ALA A 10 -33.98 10.12 27.05
CA ALA A 10 -33.60 9.81 25.67
C ALA A 10 -33.26 8.32 25.46
N SER A 11 -32.53 7.70 26.41
CA SER A 11 -32.24 6.26 26.37
C SER A 11 -33.51 5.40 26.51
N SER A 12 -34.51 5.88 27.27
CA SER A 12 -35.80 5.18 27.40
C SER A 12 -36.63 5.25 26.11
N LEU A 13 -36.61 6.39 25.41
CA LEU A 13 -37.33 6.59 24.15
C LEU A 13 -36.77 5.74 23.00
N LEU A 14 -35.43 5.62 22.91
CA LEU A 14 -34.79 4.78 21.88
C LEU A 14 -35.10 3.29 22.05
N LYS A 15 -35.33 2.82 23.29
CA LYS A 15 -35.76 1.44 23.58
C LYS A 15 -37.21 1.16 23.17
N CYS A 16 -38.01 2.21 22.94
CA CYS A 16 -39.40 2.08 22.51
C CYS A 16 -39.54 2.09 20.98
N LEU A 17 -38.46 2.26 20.22
CA LEU A 17 -38.50 2.18 18.77
C LEU A 17 -38.72 0.72 18.30
N PRO A 18 -39.49 0.50 17.22
CA PRO A 18 -39.55 -0.79 16.55
C PRO A 18 -38.14 -1.26 16.13
N GLY A 19 -37.89 -2.57 16.21
CA GLY A 19 -36.57 -3.15 15.93
C GLY A 19 -36.08 -2.85 14.51
N GLU A 20 -36.98 -2.75 13.54
CA GLU A 20 -36.68 -2.42 12.15
C GLU A 20 -36.14 -0.99 12.01
N ILE A 21 -36.76 -0.03 12.69
CA ILE A 21 -36.32 1.37 12.69
C ILE A 21 -34.98 1.50 13.40
N LEU A 22 -34.83 0.78 14.51
CA LEU A 22 -33.58 0.78 15.28
C LEU A 22 -32.43 0.18 14.47
N ASN A 23 -32.67 -0.93 13.76
CA ASN A 23 -31.70 -1.54 12.86
C ASN A 23 -31.31 -0.61 11.70
N GLN A 24 -32.26 0.12 11.12
CA GLN A 24 -31.97 1.14 10.10
C GLN A 24 -31.14 2.30 10.64
N ILE A 25 -31.39 2.76 11.87
CA ILE A 25 -30.56 3.78 12.50
C ILE A 25 -29.14 3.24 12.68
N ILE A 26 -29.01 2.06 13.29
CA ILE A 26 -27.72 1.41 13.56
C ILE A 26 -26.96 1.15 12.26
N SER A 27 -27.64 0.75 11.17
CA SER A 27 -27.00 0.48 9.88
C SER A 27 -26.33 1.72 9.27
N ASN A 28 -26.77 2.93 9.65
CA ASN A 28 -26.19 4.18 9.18
C ASN A 28 -25.09 4.73 10.11
N LEU A 29 -24.89 4.15 11.30
CA LEU A 29 -23.84 4.59 12.23
C LEU A 29 -22.44 4.14 11.76
N SER A 30 -21.44 4.96 12.09
CA SER A 30 -20.03 4.56 11.98
C SER A 30 -19.67 3.52 13.04
N ASN A 31 -18.57 2.78 12.84
CA ASN A 31 -18.09 1.84 13.87
C ASN A 31 -17.73 2.52 15.19
N ILE A 32 -17.30 3.79 15.15
CA ILE A 32 -17.00 4.60 16.34
C ILE A 32 -18.30 4.87 17.10
N ASP A 33 -19.34 5.29 16.39
CA ASP A 33 -20.65 5.56 17.00
C ASP A 33 -21.31 4.29 17.53
N ILE A 34 -21.18 3.17 16.81
CA ILE A 34 -21.63 1.86 17.30
C ILE A 34 -20.90 1.51 18.59
N LYS A 35 -19.57 1.69 18.65
CA LYS A 35 -18.79 1.43 19.86
C LYS A 35 -19.26 2.31 21.02
N ASN A 36 -19.47 3.59 20.79
CA ASN A 36 -19.98 4.52 21.81
C ASN A 36 -21.40 4.13 22.26
N LEU A 37 -22.28 3.78 21.31
CA LEU A 37 -23.64 3.34 21.59
C LEU A 37 -23.66 2.06 22.45
N ARG A 38 -22.80 1.08 22.14
CA ARG A 38 -22.61 -0.15 22.94
C ARG A 38 -22.20 0.15 24.38
N GLN A 39 -21.46 1.22 24.62
CA GLN A 39 -21.02 1.60 25.96
C GLN A 39 -22.13 2.26 26.80
N THR A 40 -23.21 2.74 26.18
CA THR A 40 -24.28 3.44 26.91
C THR A 40 -25.14 2.53 27.79
N CYS A 41 -25.50 1.33 27.31
CA CYS A 41 -26.26 0.36 28.11
C CYS A 41 -26.18 -1.08 27.55
N LEU A 42 -26.52 -2.07 28.39
CA LEU A 42 -26.51 -3.49 28.04
C LEU A 42 -27.41 -3.82 26.84
N TYR A 43 -28.58 -3.19 26.73
CA TYR A 43 -29.48 -3.41 25.60
C TYR A 43 -28.78 -3.13 24.27
N PHE A 44 -28.20 -1.93 24.10
CA PHE A 44 -27.49 -1.59 22.88
C PHE A 44 -26.22 -2.41 22.68
N LYS A 45 -25.54 -2.81 23.76
CA LYS A 45 -24.41 -3.74 23.70
C LYS A 45 -24.80 -5.08 23.07
N ASP A 46 -26.01 -5.57 23.33
CA ASP A 46 -26.45 -6.89 22.88
C ASP A 46 -27.05 -6.85 21.47
N ILE A 47 -27.70 -5.75 21.06
CA ILE A 47 -28.37 -5.66 19.76
C ILE A 47 -27.54 -5.01 18.64
N THR A 48 -26.44 -4.32 18.96
CA THR A 48 -25.58 -3.69 17.95
C THR A 48 -24.31 -4.51 17.76
N HIS A 49 -23.95 -4.81 16.51
CA HIS A 49 -22.72 -5.52 16.18
C HIS A 49 -21.70 -4.57 15.55
N LEU A 50 -20.43 -4.70 15.93
CA LEU A 50 -19.35 -3.99 15.28
C LEU A 50 -19.14 -4.57 13.88
N ARG A 51 -18.89 -3.72 12.88
CA ARG A 51 -18.61 -4.19 11.51
C ARG A 51 -17.13 -4.47 11.39
N ILE A 52 -16.73 -5.72 11.63
CA ILE A 52 -15.32 -6.13 11.59
C ILE A 52 -15.10 -6.93 10.30
N ASN A 53 -14.96 -6.20 9.19
CA ASN A 53 -14.72 -6.80 7.86
C ASN A 53 -13.23 -6.94 7.52
N ARG A 54 -12.38 -6.10 8.12
CA ARG A 54 -10.93 -6.10 7.95
C ARG A 54 -10.26 -6.39 9.28
N LEU A 55 -9.25 -7.25 9.25
CA LEU A 55 -8.51 -7.67 10.43
C LEU A 55 -7.01 -7.54 10.20
N PHE A 56 -6.31 -7.00 11.18
CA PHE A 56 -4.87 -6.80 11.14
C PHE A 56 -4.15 -7.97 11.78
N LEU A 57 -3.06 -8.41 11.14
CA LEU A 57 -2.13 -9.38 11.69
C LEU A 57 -0.71 -8.86 11.50
N SER A 58 0.10 -8.95 12.53
CA SER A 58 1.53 -8.66 12.48
C SER A 58 2.22 -9.61 13.45
N PRO A 59 3.56 -9.64 13.49
CA PRO A 59 4.28 -10.35 14.54
C PRO A 59 4.20 -9.65 15.92
N ASN A 60 3.35 -8.65 16.11
CA ASN A 60 3.11 -8.07 17.43
C ASN A 60 2.05 -8.87 18.21
N LEU A 61 2.32 -9.11 19.50
CA LEU A 61 1.49 -9.95 20.35
C LEU A 61 0.04 -9.46 20.46
N GLN A 62 -0.16 -8.14 20.53
CA GLN A 62 -1.50 -7.55 20.66
C GLN A 62 -2.35 -7.77 19.40
N ASP A 63 -1.73 -7.71 18.21
CA ASP A 63 -2.41 -7.98 16.94
C ASP A 63 -2.83 -9.45 16.88
N ILE A 64 -1.95 -10.39 17.24
CA ILE A 64 -2.27 -11.82 17.30
C ILE A 64 -3.40 -12.11 18.28
N GLN A 65 -3.40 -11.49 19.46
CA GLN A 65 -4.45 -11.70 20.46
C GLN A 65 -5.83 -11.27 19.95
N VAL A 66 -5.91 -10.07 19.36
CA VAL A 66 -7.17 -9.57 18.79
C VAL A 66 -7.58 -10.42 17.60
N PHE A 67 -6.64 -10.78 16.74
CA PHE A 67 -6.89 -11.62 15.58
C PHE A 67 -7.51 -12.96 15.97
N ARG A 68 -6.94 -13.65 16.97
CA ARG A 68 -7.48 -14.90 17.50
C ARG A 68 -8.82 -14.72 18.20
N ALA A 69 -8.99 -13.64 18.96
CA ALA A 69 -10.27 -13.35 19.62
C ALA A 69 -11.41 -13.18 18.61
N VAL A 70 -11.15 -12.53 17.46
CA VAL A 70 -12.12 -12.41 16.36
C VAL A 70 -12.37 -13.76 15.70
N ALA A 71 -11.34 -14.58 15.47
CA ALA A 71 -11.48 -15.93 14.91
C ALA A 71 -12.29 -16.90 15.80
N ASP A 72 -12.22 -16.71 17.12
CA ASP A 72 -13.00 -17.47 18.11
C ASP A 72 -14.43 -16.96 18.27
N HIS A 73 -14.70 -15.72 17.86
CA HIS A 73 -16.01 -15.11 18.02
C HIS A 73 -17.03 -15.70 17.03
N GLU A 74 -18.20 -16.11 17.53
CA GLU A 74 -19.21 -16.82 16.73
C GLU A 74 -19.78 -16.00 15.58
N ILE A 75 -19.93 -14.68 15.77
CA ILE A 75 -20.48 -13.76 14.77
C ILE A 75 -19.36 -13.18 13.89
N TYR A 76 -18.43 -12.41 14.48
CA TYR A 76 -17.45 -11.64 13.72
C TYR A 76 -16.53 -12.44 12.79
N ARG A 77 -16.19 -13.70 13.11
CA ARG A 77 -15.36 -14.53 12.21
C ARG A 77 -15.97 -14.70 10.81
N HIS A 78 -17.30 -14.64 10.71
CA HIS A 78 -18.01 -14.78 9.44
C HIS A 78 -18.14 -13.45 8.69
N GLU A 79 -17.86 -12.31 9.34
CA GLU A 79 -17.91 -10.98 8.71
C GLU A 79 -16.56 -10.56 8.12
N VAL A 80 -15.46 -11.19 8.56
CA VAL A 80 -14.12 -10.92 8.04
C VAL A 80 -14.03 -11.30 6.56
N THR A 81 -13.77 -10.31 5.72
CA THR A 81 -13.56 -10.43 4.27
C THR A 81 -12.14 -10.15 3.84
N GLU A 82 -11.35 -9.48 4.68
CA GLU A 82 -9.96 -9.11 4.39
C GLU A 82 -9.05 -9.30 5.61
N ILE A 83 -7.87 -9.85 5.35
CA ILE A 83 -6.74 -9.82 6.28
C ILE A 83 -5.71 -8.84 5.74
N ILE A 84 -5.25 -7.92 6.58
CA ILE A 84 -4.12 -7.03 6.29
C ILE A 84 -2.96 -7.52 7.15
N TYR A 85 -1.93 -8.04 6.49
CA TYR A 85 -0.69 -8.48 7.11
C TYR A 85 0.33 -7.35 7.06
N ASP A 86 0.77 -6.92 8.23
CA ASP A 86 1.83 -5.94 8.42
C ASP A 86 3.19 -6.66 8.44
N ASP A 87 4.00 -6.40 7.42
CA ASP A 87 5.34 -6.99 7.27
C ASP A 87 6.47 -6.06 7.76
N VAL A 88 6.13 -5.00 8.51
CA VAL A 88 7.16 -4.18 9.16
C VAL A 88 7.94 -5.00 10.18
N ARG A 89 9.27 -4.91 10.08
CA ARG A 89 10.24 -5.53 10.99
C ARG A 89 11.02 -4.45 11.69
N PHE A 90 11.19 -4.59 13.00
CA PHE A 90 12.14 -3.79 13.75
C PHE A 90 13.49 -4.51 13.76
N SER A 91 14.48 -3.89 13.13
CA SER A 91 15.85 -4.40 12.94
C SER A 91 16.67 -4.40 14.23
N HIS A 92 17.74 -5.19 14.24
CA HIS A 92 18.71 -5.20 15.33
C HIS A 92 19.54 -3.93 15.27
N THR A 93 19.34 -3.09 16.29
CA THR A 93 19.75 -1.70 16.38
C THR A 93 21.25 -1.47 16.63
N ASP A 94 22.12 -2.35 16.13
CA ASP A 94 23.56 -2.31 16.40
C ASP A 94 24.38 -1.65 15.28
N ASP A 95 23.85 -1.54 14.05
CA ASP A 95 24.61 -1.10 12.87
C ASP A 95 24.31 0.33 12.37
N MET A 96 23.48 1.10 13.07
CA MET A 96 23.25 2.50 12.69
C MET A 96 24.45 3.35 13.14
N GLU A 97 25.47 3.47 12.29
CA GLU A 97 26.55 4.43 12.46
C GLU A 97 25.95 5.83 12.59
N SER A 98 25.89 6.34 13.81
CA SER A 98 25.39 7.68 14.09
C SER A 98 26.48 8.67 13.69
N GLU A 99 26.31 9.39 12.59
CA GLU A 99 26.99 10.68 12.45
C GLU A 99 26.56 11.56 13.63
N SER A 100 27.52 11.85 14.51
CA SER A 100 27.32 12.67 15.69
C SER A 100 27.19 14.13 15.27
N ASP A 101 25.96 14.64 15.19
CA ASP A 101 25.74 16.08 15.07
C ASP A 101 25.76 16.72 16.47
N TYR A 102 26.69 17.66 16.67
CA TYR A 102 26.96 18.32 17.94
C TYR A 102 25.93 19.44 18.19
N GLY A 103 24.75 19.07 18.69
CA GLY A 103 23.75 20.01 19.18
C GLY A 103 23.43 19.79 20.66
N GLY A 104 23.54 20.84 21.49
CA GLY A 104 23.09 20.82 22.89
C GLY A 104 21.58 21.03 23.00
N ASP A 105 20.80 19.96 22.80
CA ASP A 105 19.34 19.93 22.99
C ASP A 105 18.93 18.96 24.13
N GLU A 106 17.71 19.08 24.66
CA GLU A 106 17.18 18.19 25.71
C GLU A 106 17.20 16.70 25.30
N ILE A 107 17.21 16.41 23.99
CA ILE A 107 17.30 15.05 23.46
C ILE A 107 18.74 14.52 23.61
N SER A 108 19.76 15.35 23.41
CA SER A 108 21.19 15.02 23.64
C SER A 108 21.47 14.66 25.09
N ASP A 109 20.75 15.27 26.03
CA ASP A 109 20.90 15.01 27.47
C ASP A 109 20.32 13.65 27.90
N ALA A 110 19.51 13.00 27.05
CA ALA A 110 18.99 11.64 27.27
C ALA A 110 20.08 10.58 27.00
N THR A 111 21.11 10.57 27.84
CA THR A 111 22.26 9.63 27.77
C THR A 111 21.89 8.18 28.08
N GLU A 112 20.71 7.94 28.67
CA GLU A 112 20.19 6.61 29.02
C GLU A 112 19.70 5.80 27.82
N ILE A 113 19.55 6.42 26.64
CA ILE A 113 19.08 5.78 25.41
C ILE A 113 20.19 5.73 24.34
N PRO A 114 20.15 4.79 23.39
CA PRO A 114 21.14 4.71 22.33
C PRO A 114 21.15 5.94 21.41
N ALA A 115 22.31 6.24 20.81
CA ALA A 115 22.48 7.39 19.91
C ALA A 115 21.58 7.31 18.66
N TRP A 116 21.47 6.12 18.06
CA TRP A 116 20.61 5.90 16.89
C TRP A 116 19.14 6.21 17.21
N PHE A 117 18.65 5.90 18.41
CA PHE A 117 17.27 6.18 18.79
C PHE A 117 17.04 7.67 18.99
N ARG A 118 18.00 8.38 19.60
CA ARG A 118 17.96 9.85 19.68
C ARG A 118 17.84 10.47 18.28
N ASN A 119 18.60 9.96 17.32
CA ASN A 119 18.55 10.43 15.93
C ASN A 119 17.18 10.17 15.30
N ALA A 120 16.66 8.94 15.37
CA ALA A 120 15.34 8.59 14.85
C ALA A 120 14.20 9.42 15.48
N TYR A 121 14.28 9.66 16.80
CA TYR A 121 13.34 10.51 17.51
C TYR A 121 13.40 11.96 17.03
N ARG A 122 14.61 12.51 16.83
CA ARG A 122 14.79 13.86 16.25
C ARG A 122 14.23 13.96 14.84
N GLN A 123 14.51 12.97 13.99
CA GLN A 123 13.99 12.94 12.63
C GLN A 123 12.45 12.91 12.61
N SER A 124 11.85 12.07 13.47
CA SER A 124 10.40 12.00 13.65
C SER A 124 9.81 13.34 14.11
N ARG A 125 10.46 14.01 15.07
CA ARG A 125 10.04 15.35 15.51
C ARG A 125 10.15 16.39 14.41
N ARG A 126 11.27 16.43 13.69
CA ARG A 126 11.46 17.35 12.55
C ARG A 126 10.41 17.11 11.47
N HIS A 127 10.04 15.85 11.22
CA HIS A 127 8.97 15.51 10.28
C HIS A 127 7.62 16.08 10.76
N ILE A 128 7.28 15.87 12.04
CA ILE A 128 6.04 16.41 12.62
C ILE A 128 6.01 17.94 12.59
N GLU A 129 7.14 18.60 12.82
CA GLU A 129 7.27 20.06 12.76
C GLU A 129 7.08 20.63 11.34
N ARG A 130 7.41 19.83 10.31
CA ARG A 130 7.20 20.21 8.89
C ARG A 130 5.75 20.12 8.45
N TYR A 131 4.91 19.38 9.16
CA TYR A 131 3.47 19.47 8.93
C TYR A 131 3.05 20.93 9.04
N ASP A 132 2.17 21.39 8.17
CA ASP A 132 1.69 22.77 8.13
C ASP A 132 0.36 22.92 8.90
N SER A 133 -0.34 24.04 8.75
CA SER A 133 -1.62 24.28 9.41
C SER A 133 -2.75 23.36 8.95
N ARG A 134 -2.51 22.50 7.94
CA ARG A 134 -3.51 21.66 7.29
C ARG A 134 -3.52 20.24 7.86
N HIS A 135 -2.50 19.89 8.62
CA HIS A 135 -2.35 18.65 9.37
C HIS A 135 -2.73 18.82 10.85
N VAL A 136 -3.86 19.50 11.11
CA VAL A 136 -4.27 19.89 12.47
C VAL A 136 -4.37 18.67 13.38
N GLU A 137 -4.97 17.57 12.91
CA GLU A 137 -5.13 16.36 13.72
C GLU A 137 -3.79 15.72 14.10
N VAL A 138 -2.83 15.68 13.18
CA VAL A 138 -1.49 15.13 13.44
C VAL A 138 -0.72 16.04 14.39
N LYS A 139 -0.83 17.36 14.21
CA LYS A 139 -0.23 18.35 15.12
C LYS A 139 -0.84 18.33 16.50
N GLU A 140 -2.15 18.17 16.62
CA GLU A 140 -2.84 18.05 17.90
C GLU A 140 -2.46 16.74 18.60
N ALA A 141 -2.50 15.61 17.89
CA ALA A 141 -2.11 14.30 18.42
C ALA A 141 -0.62 14.25 18.81
N SER A 142 0.23 15.01 18.13
CA SER A 142 1.67 15.08 18.35
C SER A 142 2.11 16.33 19.13
N SER A 143 1.16 17.12 19.67
CA SER A 143 1.44 18.39 20.35
C SER A 143 2.25 18.20 21.63
N ASN A 144 2.14 17.03 22.26
CA ASN A 144 2.88 16.63 23.45
C ASN A 144 3.50 15.25 23.19
N PRO A 145 4.63 15.16 22.48
CA PRO A 145 5.30 13.89 22.26
C PRO A 145 5.82 13.36 23.59
N LEU A 146 5.77 12.03 23.75
CA LEU A 146 6.24 11.34 24.93
C LEU A 146 7.77 11.46 25.01
N VAL A 147 8.31 11.77 26.19
CA VAL A 147 9.76 12.04 26.35
C VAL A 147 10.63 10.91 25.78
N PRO A 148 11.83 11.20 25.23
CA PRO A 148 12.63 10.22 24.48
C PRO A 148 12.84 8.89 25.20
N VAL A 149 13.09 8.92 26.51
CA VAL A 149 13.33 7.73 27.34
C VAL A 149 12.09 6.84 27.43
N GLU A 150 10.90 7.44 27.58
CA GLU A 150 9.65 6.69 27.67
C GLU A 150 9.23 6.14 26.30
N SER A 151 9.42 6.93 25.24
CA SER A 151 9.25 6.49 23.85
C SER A 151 10.14 5.30 23.52
N PHE A 152 11.41 5.35 23.93
CA PHE A 152 12.35 4.23 23.76
C PHE A 152 11.90 2.99 24.51
N LYS A 153 11.44 3.12 25.76
CA LYS A 153 10.93 1.97 26.54
C LYS A 153 9.73 1.32 25.85
N ALA A 154 8.78 2.12 25.36
CA ALA A 154 7.61 1.62 24.66
C ALA A 154 8.00 0.88 23.36
N PHE A 155 8.86 1.50 22.54
CA PHE A 155 9.38 0.88 21.32
C PHE A 155 10.16 -0.40 21.60
N HIS A 156 11.03 -0.40 22.62
CA HIS A 156 11.87 -1.54 22.95
C HIS A 156 11.03 -2.75 23.37
N ILE A 157 9.96 -2.54 24.14
CA ILE A 157 9.00 -3.59 24.49
C ILE A 157 8.30 -4.13 23.23
N LEU A 158 7.85 -3.25 22.35
CA LEU A 158 7.19 -3.63 21.10
C LEU A 158 8.11 -4.50 20.23
N SER A 159 9.35 -4.04 20.03
CA SER A 159 10.37 -4.77 19.27
C SER A 159 10.64 -6.14 19.88
N GLN A 160 10.96 -6.22 21.18
CA GLN A 160 11.21 -7.51 21.86
C GLN A 160 10.04 -8.51 21.72
N GLN A 161 8.80 -8.03 21.81
CA GLN A 161 7.62 -8.86 21.60
C GLN A 161 7.54 -9.37 20.15
N GLN A 162 7.89 -8.53 19.19
CA GLN A 162 7.97 -8.89 17.78
C GLN A 162 8.99 -10.01 17.55
N GLN A 163 10.23 -9.85 18.02
CA GLN A 163 11.26 -10.89 17.85
C GLN A 163 10.89 -12.21 18.56
N ALA A 164 10.33 -12.15 19.77
CA ALA A 164 9.87 -13.36 20.47
C ALA A 164 8.75 -14.09 19.71
N THR A 165 7.84 -13.34 19.09
CA THR A 165 6.76 -13.90 18.27
C THR A 165 7.30 -14.54 17.00
N ILE A 166 8.23 -13.87 16.31
CA ILE A 166 8.90 -14.39 15.12
C ILE A 166 9.67 -15.67 15.45
N ALA A 167 10.43 -15.69 16.54
CA ALA A 167 11.20 -16.86 16.98
C ALA A 167 10.33 -18.09 17.32
N THR A 168 9.04 -17.88 17.57
CA THR A 168 8.09 -18.94 17.93
C THR A 168 7.01 -19.16 16.86
N ASP A 169 7.11 -18.50 15.70
CA ASP A 169 6.16 -18.56 14.58
C ASP A 169 4.68 -18.41 14.99
N ARG A 170 4.43 -17.63 16.04
CA ARG A 170 3.07 -17.44 16.58
C ARG A 170 2.15 -16.68 15.64
N ASP A 171 2.72 -15.83 14.79
CA ASP A 171 2.06 -15.14 13.69
C ASP A 171 1.62 -16.12 12.59
N VAL A 172 2.48 -17.08 12.22
CA VAL A 172 2.13 -18.17 11.29
C VAL A 172 0.94 -18.97 11.81
N ASP A 173 1.00 -19.37 13.08
CA ASP A 173 -0.05 -20.17 13.71
C ASP A 173 -1.37 -19.39 13.81
N ALA A 174 -1.29 -18.09 14.11
CA ALA A 174 -2.45 -17.21 14.10
C ALA A 174 -3.06 -17.13 12.70
N LEU A 175 -2.25 -16.92 11.65
CA LEU A 175 -2.73 -16.86 10.27
C LEU A 175 -3.42 -18.16 9.86
N LYS A 176 -2.78 -19.32 10.08
CA LYS A 176 -3.38 -20.65 9.81
C LYS A 176 -4.73 -20.81 10.52
N TYR A 177 -4.77 -20.41 11.78
CA TYR A 177 -5.99 -20.48 12.59
C TYR A 177 -7.10 -19.61 11.99
N GLY A 178 -6.80 -18.35 11.65
CA GLY A 178 -7.75 -17.43 11.04
C GLY A 178 -8.27 -17.92 9.69
N LEU A 179 -7.39 -18.35 8.79
CA LEU A 179 -7.78 -18.89 7.47
C LEU A 179 -8.76 -20.06 7.61
N SER A 180 -8.61 -20.92 8.62
CA SER A 180 -9.54 -22.03 8.87
C SER A 180 -10.93 -21.59 9.39
N ARG A 181 -11.07 -20.36 9.90
CA ARG A 181 -12.26 -19.86 10.60
C ARG A 181 -12.99 -18.77 9.82
N PHE A 182 -12.31 -18.01 8.98
CA PHE A 182 -12.89 -16.89 8.23
C PHE A 182 -13.53 -17.36 6.92
N THR A 183 -14.77 -17.82 7.02
CA THR A 183 -15.49 -18.46 5.91
C THR A 183 -15.86 -17.53 4.75
N ASN A 184 -15.78 -16.22 4.94
CA ASN A 184 -16.09 -15.20 3.94
C ASN A 184 -14.87 -14.39 3.51
N LEU A 185 -13.66 -14.84 3.86
CA LEU A 185 -12.41 -14.22 3.43
C LEU A 185 -12.33 -14.20 1.90
N ARG A 186 -12.05 -13.02 1.36
CA ARG A 186 -11.90 -12.76 -0.09
C ARG A 186 -10.52 -12.20 -0.42
N ARG A 187 -10.00 -11.32 0.44
CA ARG A 187 -8.79 -10.55 0.18
C ARG A 187 -7.71 -10.81 1.24
N VAL A 188 -6.47 -10.88 0.79
CA VAL A 188 -5.31 -10.74 1.67
C VAL A 188 -4.44 -9.62 1.13
N THR A 189 -4.16 -8.65 1.99
CA THR A 189 -3.30 -7.51 1.72
C THR A 189 -2.02 -7.66 2.54
N ILE A 190 -0.86 -7.52 1.91
CA ILE A 190 0.45 -7.56 2.56
C ILE A 190 1.08 -6.19 2.37
N THR A 191 1.50 -5.54 3.44
CA THR A 191 1.99 -4.17 3.37
C THR A 191 3.19 -3.92 4.30
N PRO A 192 4.22 -3.19 3.83
CA PRO A 192 5.28 -2.61 4.67
C PRO A 192 4.92 -1.22 5.19
N ALA A 193 3.73 -0.69 4.85
CA ALA A 193 3.37 0.71 5.03
C ALA A 193 2.48 0.97 6.26
N THR A 194 2.16 -0.06 7.05
CA THR A 194 1.24 -0.01 8.20
C THR A 194 1.51 1.14 9.14
N HIS A 195 2.78 1.35 9.49
CA HIS A 195 3.19 2.36 10.44
C HIS A 195 3.24 3.79 9.85
N GLY A 196 3.05 3.94 8.54
CA GLY A 196 2.87 5.21 7.85
C GLY A 196 4.05 6.19 8.02
N VAL A 197 3.72 7.42 8.39
CA VAL A 197 4.68 8.51 8.63
C VAL A 197 4.57 8.99 10.09
N PRO A 198 5.58 9.70 10.64
CA PRO A 198 5.58 10.12 12.04
C PRO A 198 4.29 10.81 12.48
N GLY A 199 3.58 10.22 13.45
CA GLY A 199 2.30 10.73 13.96
C GLY A 199 1.07 10.33 13.16
N ARG A 200 1.22 9.62 12.03
CA ARG A 200 0.13 9.23 11.14
C ARG A 200 0.32 7.80 10.59
N PRO A 201 -0.05 6.77 11.36
CA PRO A 201 -0.03 5.40 10.85
C PRO A 201 -1.08 5.21 9.75
N LEU A 202 -0.73 4.44 8.71
CA LEU A 202 -1.67 4.07 7.65
C LEU A 202 -2.78 3.18 8.21
N TYR A 203 -2.40 2.22 9.05
CA TYR A 203 -3.32 1.33 9.73
C TYR A 203 -3.15 1.46 11.23
N TYR A 204 -4.21 1.90 11.92
CA TYR A 204 -4.27 1.87 13.38
C TYR A 204 -4.52 0.44 13.88
N THR A 205 -3.49 -0.41 13.82
CA THR A 205 -3.55 -1.80 14.32
C THR A 205 -3.76 -1.83 15.84
N PRO A 206 -4.27 -2.94 16.40
CA PRO A 206 -4.31 -3.13 17.85
C PRO A 206 -2.98 -2.85 18.56
N ALA A 207 -1.84 -3.25 17.98
CA ALA A 207 -0.52 -2.97 18.51
C ALA A 207 -0.21 -1.46 18.51
N ILE A 208 -0.41 -0.76 17.40
CA ILE A 208 -0.18 0.69 17.31
C ILE A 208 -1.09 1.45 18.29
N ARG A 209 -2.36 1.06 18.40
CA ARG A 209 -3.32 1.66 19.36
C ARG A 209 -2.98 1.40 20.83
N SER A 210 -2.16 0.39 21.12
CA SER A 210 -1.74 0.06 22.49
C SER A 210 -0.54 0.88 22.97
N LEU A 211 0.16 1.57 22.06
CA LEU A 211 1.26 2.45 22.42
C LEU A 211 0.74 3.67 23.22
N PRO A 212 1.54 4.17 24.19
CA PRO A 212 1.19 5.41 24.87
C PRO A 212 0.99 6.56 23.87
N PRO A 213 -0.01 7.43 24.05
CA PRO A 213 -0.19 8.61 23.21
C PRO A 213 1.07 9.45 23.10
N GLY A 214 1.39 9.91 21.88
CA GLY A 214 2.58 10.73 21.61
C GLY A 214 3.89 9.93 21.53
N THR A 215 3.86 8.59 21.59
CA THR A 215 5.07 7.77 21.41
C THR A 215 5.68 7.99 20.02
N LEU A 216 6.93 8.43 19.97
CA LEU A 216 7.69 8.55 18.72
C LEU A 216 8.74 7.45 18.65
N TYR A 217 8.82 6.77 17.52
CA TYR A 217 9.71 5.64 17.30
C TYR A 217 10.13 5.58 15.83
N PRO A 218 11.26 4.91 15.51
CA PRO A 218 11.69 4.74 14.13
C PRO A 218 10.60 4.06 13.31
N ILE A 219 10.27 4.62 12.15
CA ILE A 219 9.29 4.00 11.26
C ILE A 219 10.00 3.16 10.21
N GLU A 220 10.37 1.96 10.62
CA GLU A 220 10.95 0.96 9.74
C GLU A 220 9.92 0.45 8.74
N ARG A 221 10.37 0.05 7.55
CA ARG A 221 9.52 -0.50 6.50
C ARG A 221 9.62 -2.02 6.38
N GLY A 222 10.68 -2.63 6.94
CA GLY A 222 10.94 -4.07 6.84
C GLY A 222 11.44 -4.52 5.45
N TRP A 223 10.99 -3.87 4.37
CA TRP A 223 11.47 -4.09 3.00
C TRP A 223 12.50 -3.02 2.60
N PRO A 224 13.42 -3.31 1.66
CA PRO A 224 14.25 -2.29 1.03
C PRO A 224 13.43 -1.16 0.45
N VAL A 225 13.87 0.08 0.67
CA VAL A 225 13.26 1.28 0.09
C VAL A 225 14.32 2.03 -0.68
N THR A 226 13.98 2.44 -1.90
CA THR A 226 14.84 3.31 -2.70
C THR A 226 14.68 4.74 -2.19
N GLU A 227 15.61 5.18 -1.32
CA GLU A 227 15.52 6.47 -0.60
C GLU A 227 15.90 7.69 -1.45
N SER A 228 16.67 7.54 -2.54
CA SER A 228 17.08 8.65 -3.41
C SER A 228 17.38 8.20 -4.85
N LEU A 229 17.23 9.12 -5.81
CA LEU A 229 17.72 8.95 -7.18
C LEU A 229 19.24 8.76 -7.17
N GLY A 230 19.73 7.66 -7.74
CA GLY A 230 21.17 7.40 -7.88
C GLY A 230 21.85 6.78 -6.66
N ASP A 231 21.12 6.18 -5.71
CA ASP A 231 21.74 5.33 -4.67
C ASP A 231 22.17 3.98 -5.26
N ASP A 232 23.22 4.08 -6.05
CA ASP A 232 23.75 3.05 -6.94
C ASP A 232 24.61 2.01 -6.20
N GLN A 233 24.59 2.04 -4.86
CA GLN A 233 25.58 1.39 -4.00
C GLN A 233 25.23 -0.03 -3.54
N LEU A 234 24.09 -0.59 -3.91
CA LEU A 234 23.78 -1.97 -3.53
C LEU A 234 24.67 -2.94 -4.32
N GLU A 235 25.69 -3.49 -3.65
CA GLU A 235 26.49 -4.62 -4.13
C GLU A 235 25.58 -5.81 -4.48
N GLU A 236 26.06 -6.72 -5.34
CA GLU A 236 25.32 -7.93 -5.68
C GLU A 236 25.22 -8.85 -4.45
N VAL A 237 24.15 -8.71 -3.68
CA VAL A 237 23.88 -9.60 -2.55
C VAL A 237 23.40 -10.96 -3.07
N ALA A 238 23.91 -12.05 -2.49
CA ALA A 238 23.44 -13.39 -2.79
C ALA A 238 21.94 -13.53 -2.48
N TRP A 239 21.20 -14.30 -3.28
CA TRP A 239 19.78 -14.59 -3.00
C TRP A 239 19.63 -15.75 -2.02
N ASP A 240 20.11 -15.55 -0.80
CA ASP A 240 20.07 -16.56 0.26
C ASP A 240 18.94 -16.30 1.27
N GLU A 241 18.87 -17.12 2.31
CA GLU A 241 17.83 -17.03 3.33
C GLU A 241 17.93 -15.77 4.20
N GLU A 242 19.12 -15.16 4.31
CA GLU A 242 19.32 -13.92 5.05
C GLU A 242 18.74 -12.74 4.25
N GLU A 243 19.05 -12.66 2.97
CA GLU A 243 18.47 -11.66 2.07
C GLU A 243 16.95 -11.82 1.95
N LYS A 244 16.46 -13.05 1.83
CA LYS A 244 15.01 -13.33 1.81
C LYS A 244 14.31 -12.95 3.12
N ALA A 245 15.02 -12.91 4.25
CA ALA A 245 14.42 -12.61 5.55
C ALA A 245 13.82 -11.19 5.60
N GLN A 246 14.23 -10.28 4.71
CA GLN A 246 13.65 -8.95 4.56
C GLN A 246 12.16 -9.02 4.16
N TRP A 247 11.76 -10.02 3.35
CA TRP A 247 10.38 -10.24 2.91
C TRP A 247 9.70 -11.43 3.62
N ARG A 248 10.05 -11.74 4.87
CA ARG A 248 9.52 -12.93 5.58
C ARG A 248 7.99 -12.97 5.58
N GLY A 249 7.30 -11.86 5.83
CA GLY A 249 5.84 -11.85 5.91
C GLY A 249 5.21 -12.19 4.58
N TYR A 250 5.72 -11.66 3.47
CA TYR A 250 5.30 -12.10 2.14
C TYR A 250 5.45 -13.62 1.96
N PHE A 251 6.63 -14.18 2.23
CA PHE A 251 6.86 -15.63 2.05
C PHE A 251 6.01 -16.49 2.99
N LEU A 252 5.83 -16.05 4.23
CA LEU A 252 4.99 -16.70 5.21
C LEU A 252 3.53 -16.72 4.77
N VAL A 253 2.99 -15.57 4.38
CA VAL A 253 1.59 -15.41 4.02
C VAL A 253 1.29 -16.17 2.74
N SER A 254 2.09 -15.99 1.69
CA SER A 254 1.92 -16.68 0.41
C SER A 254 1.93 -18.20 0.58
N ARG A 255 2.92 -18.76 1.27
CA ARG A 255 3.01 -20.19 1.58
C ARG A 255 1.82 -20.71 2.37
N THR A 256 1.42 -19.98 3.41
CA THR A 256 0.31 -20.38 4.29
C THR A 256 -1.03 -20.32 3.57
N LEU A 257 -1.23 -19.28 2.76
CA LEU A 257 -2.41 -19.10 1.93
C LEU A 257 -2.49 -20.15 0.82
N ALA A 258 -1.40 -20.40 0.10
CA ALA A 258 -1.32 -21.43 -0.93
C ALA A 258 -1.66 -22.82 -0.38
N GLN A 259 -1.12 -23.18 0.79
CA GLN A 259 -1.48 -24.42 1.48
C GLN A 259 -2.98 -24.47 1.82
N HIS A 260 -3.52 -23.39 2.39
CA HIS A 260 -4.95 -23.32 2.71
C HIS A 260 -5.84 -23.49 1.47
N LEU A 261 -5.50 -22.85 0.35
CA LEU A 261 -6.28 -22.95 -0.90
C LEU A 261 -6.21 -24.36 -1.50
N ARG A 262 -5.07 -25.04 -1.41
CA ARG A 262 -4.94 -26.45 -1.79
C ARG A 262 -5.87 -27.35 -0.97
N ASP A 263 -5.94 -27.11 0.33
CA ASP A 263 -6.79 -27.89 1.24
C ASP A 263 -8.28 -27.49 1.14
N ASN A 264 -8.57 -26.27 0.68
CA ASN A 264 -9.91 -25.68 0.65
C ASN A 264 -10.24 -25.10 -0.74
N PRO A 265 -10.40 -25.93 -1.78
CA PRO A 265 -10.62 -25.48 -3.15
C PRO A 265 -11.96 -24.73 -3.36
N ARG A 266 -12.88 -24.78 -2.38
CA ARG A 266 -14.14 -24.02 -2.38
C ARG A 266 -14.05 -22.68 -1.65
N SER A 267 -12.84 -22.27 -1.24
CA SER A 267 -12.61 -20.96 -0.64
C SER A 267 -13.10 -19.84 -1.55
N LYS A 268 -13.65 -18.79 -0.96
CA LYS A 268 -14.12 -17.57 -1.66
C LYS A 268 -12.99 -16.56 -1.92
N PHE A 269 -11.76 -16.94 -1.60
CA PHE A 269 -10.59 -16.12 -1.84
C PHE A 269 -10.53 -15.71 -3.32
N ALA A 270 -10.29 -14.42 -3.58
CA ALA A 270 -10.32 -13.86 -4.91
C ALA A 270 -9.24 -12.80 -5.16
N GLU A 271 -8.61 -12.27 -4.11
CA GLU A 271 -7.86 -11.02 -4.20
C GLU A 271 -6.55 -11.07 -3.39
N LEU A 272 -5.43 -10.83 -4.06
CA LEU A 272 -4.11 -10.67 -3.43
C LEU A 272 -3.61 -9.26 -3.72
N VAL A 273 -3.22 -8.55 -2.66
CA VAL A 273 -2.77 -7.14 -2.76
C VAL A 273 -1.43 -7.01 -2.07
N ILE A 274 -0.41 -6.58 -2.81
CA ILE A 274 0.90 -6.17 -2.30
C ILE A 274 0.91 -4.64 -2.28
N ASP A 275 0.44 -4.07 -1.17
CA ASP A 275 0.18 -2.64 -1.03
C ASP A 275 1.36 -1.92 -0.37
N THR A 276 2.06 -1.10 -1.15
CA THR A 276 3.18 -0.29 -0.66
C THR A 276 2.76 1.13 -0.31
N ASN A 277 1.49 1.50 -0.51
CA ASN A 277 0.99 2.86 -0.32
C ASN A 277 1.90 3.93 -0.97
N GLN A 278 2.30 3.70 -2.23
CA GLN A 278 3.18 4.55 -3.04
C GLN A 278 4.65 4.64 -2.59
N LEU A 279 5.04 3.94 -1.53
CA LEU A 279 6.46 3.78 -1.19
C LEU A 279 7.21 3.12 -2.35
N ARG A 280 8.43 3.62 -2.66
CA ARG A 280 9.35 3.05 -3.65
C ARG A 280 9.97 1.74 -3.14
N THR A 281 9.14 0.72 -3.02
CA THR A 281 9.46 -0.62 -2.52
C THR A 281 8.53 -1.66 -3.15
N GLY A 282 8.72 -2.93 -2.81
CA GLY A 282 7.90 -4.04 -3.24
C GLY A 282 8.49 -5.37 -2.80
N ILE A 283 7.87 -6.47 -3.23
CA ILE A 283 8.45 -7.80 -3.07
C ILE A 283 9.58 -7.98 -4.09
N SER A 284 10.68 -8.63 -3.70
CA SER A 284 11.84 -8.78 -4.59
C SER A 284 11.48 -9.43 -5.93
N SER A 285 11.76 -8.73 -7.04
CA SER A 285 11.57 -9.27 -8.40
C SER A 285 12.42 -10.52 -8.65
N ARG A 286 13.48 -10.75 -7.86
CA ARG A 286 14.37 -11.91 -7.96
C ARG A 286 13.66 -13.24 -7.74
N MET A 287 12.49 -13.25 -7.10
CA MET A 287 11.68 -14.48 -7.01
C MET A 287 11.29 -15.05 -8.40
N LEU A 288 11.42 -14.25 -9.46
CA LEU A 288 11.16 -14.62 -10.85
C LEU A 288 12.43 -15.11 -11.58
N GLU A 289 13.63 -14.88 -11.02
CA GLU A 289 14.94 -15.22 -11.62
C GLU A 289 15.29 -16.70 -11.59
N GLU A 290 14.65 -17.50 -10.72
CA GLU A 290 14.79 -18.95 -10.70
C GLU A 290 13.66 -19.64 -11.48
N ALA A 291 14.00 -20.73 -12.17
CA ALA A 291 13.04 -21.48 -12.96
C ALA A 291 11.98 -22.13 -12.05
N GLU A 292 12.45 -22.73 -10.96
CA GLU A 292 11.67 -23.42 -9.93
C GLU A 292 12.05 -22.85 -8.57
N SER A 293 11.11 -22.17 -7.93
CA SER A 293 11.22 -21.73 -6.54
C SER A 293 9.90 -22.04 -5.82
N SER A 294 9.98 -22.31 -4.52
CA SER A 294 8.79 -22.58 -3.70
C SER A 294 7.84 -21.37 -3.66
N GLU A 295 8.44 -20.18 -3.64
CA GLU A 295 7.85 -18.86 -3.60
C GLU A 295 6.99 -18.61 -4.84
N LYS A 296 7.54 -18.92 -6.01
CA LYS A 296 6.81 -18.85 -7.28
C LYS A 296 5.70 -19.90 -7.35
N THR A 297 5.94 -21.10 -6.82
CA THR A 297 4.94 -22.18 -6.79
C THR A 297 3.74 -21.82 -5.92
N ASP A 298 3.99 -21.17 -4.77
CA ASP A 298 2.95 -20.68 -3.88
C ASP A 298 2.13 -19.56 -4.55
N LEU A 299 2.79 -18.60 -5.22
CA LEU A 299 2.08 -17.56 -5.96
C LEU A 299 1.29 -18.13 -7.15
N ILE A 300 1.84 -19.08 -7.91
CA ILE A 300 1.11 -19.80 -8.96
C ILE A 300 -0.15 -20.46 -8.40
N THR A 301 -0.05 -21.08 -7.22
CA THR A 301 -1.20 -21.72 -6.56
C THR A 301 -2.30 -20.71 -6.25
N ILE A 302 -1.92 -19.54 -5.73
CA ILE A 302 -2.86 -18.46 -5.41
C ILE A 302 -3.53 -17.92 -6.68
N LEU A 303 -2.74 -17.58 -7.71
CA LEU A 303 -3.26 -17.03 -8.97
C LEU A 303 -4.12 -18.02 -9.75
N SER A 304 -3.85 -19.32 -9.62
CA SER A 304 -4.62 -20.39 -10.27
C SER A 304 -5.91 -20.74 -9.52
N HIS A 305 -6.16 -20.14 -8.34
CA HIS A 305 -7.33 -20.48 -7.53
C HIS A 305 -8.64 -20.13 -8.25
N PRO A 306 -9.63 -21.03 -8.30
CA PRO A 306 -10.91 -20.74 -8.92
C PRO A 306 -11.61 -19.52 -8.30
N GLY A 307 -11.92 -18.53 -9.12
CA GLY A 307 -12.54 -17.28 -8.67
C GLY A 307 -11.54 -16.17 -8.31
N PHE A 308 -10.24 -16.38 -8.51
CA PHE A 308 -9.24 -15.31 -8.41
C PHE A 308 -9.48 -14.25 -9.51
N THR A 309 -9.62 -12.98 -9.09
CA THR A 309 -10.01 -11.86 -9.95
C THR A 309 -9.16 -10.60 -9.78
N HIS A 310 -8.41 -10.45 -8.69
CA HIS A 310 -7.71 -9.21 -8.37
C HIS A 310 -6.27 -9.46 -7.94
N LEU A 311 -5.33 -8.81 -8.62
CA LEU A 311 -3.92 -8.79 -8.24
C LEU A 311 -3.37 -7.37 -8.26
N ASP A 312 -2.93 -6.87 -7.12
CA ASP A 312 -2.01 -5.73 -7.06
C ASP A 312 -0.63 -6.25 -6.68
N LEU A 313 0.36 -6.01 -7.54
CA LEU A 313 1.72 -6.53 -7.39
C LEU A 313 2.72 -5.38 -7.45
N SER A 314 3.34 -5.07 -6.31
CA SER A 314 4.43 -4.11 -6.22
C SER A 314 5.76 -4.87 -6.13
N LEU A 315 6.67 -4.64 -7.07
CA LEU A 315 7.96 -5.32 -7.17
C LEU A 315 9.12 -4.39 -6.79
N PHE A 316 10.04 -4.91 -5.98
CA PHE A 316 11.34 -4.29 -5.76
C PHE A 316 12.34 -4.81 -6.80
N CYS A 317 12.81 -3.91 -7.63
CA CYS A 317 13.77 -4.10 -8.69
C CYS A 317 15.18 -3.68 -8.25
N GLY A 318 15.35 -2.69 -7.37
CA GLY A 318 16.66 -2.18 -6.99
C GLY A 318 17.56 -1.88 -8.20
N ASN A 319 18.87 -2.18 -8.11
CA ASN A 319 19.84 -1.90 -9.17
C ASN A 319 19.85 -2.96 -10.31
N ARG A 320 18.72 -3.64 -10.57
CA ARG A 320 18.64 -4.77 -11.53
C ARG A 320 18.70 -4.37 -12.99
N HIS A 321 18.63 -3.08 -13.30
CA HIS A 321 18.96 -2.56 -14.64
C HIS A 321 20.37 -3.02 -15.08
N LYS A 322 21.36 -2.92 -14.18
CA LYS A 322 22.75 -3.39 -14.38
C LYS A 322 22.88 -4.88 -14.70
N TYR A 323 21.81 -5.66 -14.54
CA TYR A 323 21.75 -7.10 -14.74
C TYR A 323 20.75 -7.51 -15.82
N ASN A 324 20.52 -6.66 -16.83
CA ASN A 324 19.65 -6.92 -17.99
C ASN A 324 18.20 -7.26 -17.63
N TRP A 325 17.71 -6.81 -16.47
CA TRP A 325 16.30 -7.00 -16.07
C TRP A 325 15.79 -8.45 -16.19
N CYS A 326 16.59 -9.43 -15.77
CA CYS A 326 16.32 -10.87 -15.97
C CYS A 326 14.91 -11.33 -15.56
N SER A 327 14.31 -10.67 -14.55
CA SER A 327 12.95 -10.90 -14.07
C SER A 327 11.85 -10.62 -15.11
N PHE A 328 12.06 -9.63 -15.99
CA PHE A 328 11.08 -9.18 -16.99
C PHE A 328 11.35 -9.80 -18.36
N GLY A 329 12.62 -9.86 -18.79
CA GLY A 329 13.00 -10.33 -20.12
C GLY A 329 12.87 -11.83 -20.37
N SER A 330 12.72 -12.63 -19.31
CA SER A 330 12.67 -14.09 -19.39
C SER A 330 11.29 -14.67 -19.76
N GLY A 331 10.25 -13.84 -19.88
CA GLY A 331 8.86 -14.27 -20.09
C GLY A 331 8.23 -14.98 -18.88
N ARG A 332 8.95 -15.05 -17.76
CA ARG A 332 8.50 -15.76 -16.56
C ARG A 332 7.39 -15.05 -15.83
N LEU A 333 7.45 -13.71 -15.76
CA LEU A 333 6.36 -12.89 -15.25
C LEU A 333 5.08 -13.14 -16.07
N ARG A 334 5.17 -13.12 -17.40
CA ARG A 334 4.03 -13.43 -18.28
C ARG A 334 3.44 -14.82 -18.01
N ASN A 335 4.28 -15.84 -17.88
CA ASN A 335 3.84 -17.20 -17.61
C ASN A 335 3.20 -17.37 -16.23
N LEU A 336 3.67 -16.61 -15.24
CA LEU A 336 3.06 -16.53 -13.91
C LEU A 336 1.68 -15.86 -13.98
N LEU A 337 1.62 -14.68 -14.60
CA LEU A 337 0.39 -13.89 -14.74
C LEU A 337 -0.67 -14.62 -15.58
N ALA A 338 -0.26 -15.44 -16.55
CA ALA A 338 -1.16 -16.25 -17.37
C ALA A 338 -1.95 -17.30 -16.56
N LYS A 339 -1.58 -17.56 -15.31
CA LYS A 339 -2.34 -18.43 -14.41
C LYS A 339 -3.64 -17.80 -13.92
N ALA A 340 -3.69 -16.47 -13.82
CA ALA A 340 -4.89 -15.73 -13.45
C ALA A 340 -5.82 -15.54 -14.66
N THR A 341 -6.54 -16.61 -15.03
CA THR A 341 -7.37 -16.65 -16.24
C THR A 341 -8.67 -15.83 -16.17
N ASN A 342 -9.20 -15.59 -14.97
CA ASN A 342 -10.42 -14.81 -14.74
C ASN A 342 -10.14 -13.43 -14.14
N ILE A 343 -8.93 -12.90 -14.34
CA ILE A 343 -8.53 -11.61 -13.77
C ILE A 343 -9.45 -10.49 -14.28
N GLN A 344 -9.85 -9.61 -13.37
CA GLN A 344 -10.65 -8.42 -13.64
C GLN A 344 -9.89 -7.15 -13.25
N HIS A 345 -8.96 -7.24 -12.31
CA HIS A 345 -8.12 -6.13 -11.89
C HIS A 345 -6.66 -6.59 -11.81
N ILE A 346 -5.79 -5.90 -12.53
CA ILE A 346 -4.34 -6.06 -12.35
C ILE A 346 -3.66 -4.70 -12.25
N SER A 347 -2.80 -4.56 -11.25
CA SER A 347 -1.84 -3.46 -11.14
C SER A 347 -0.44 -4.02 -10.94
N LEU A 348 0.52 -3.53 -11.73
CA LEU A 348 1.94 -3.87 -11.58
C LEU A 348 2.74 -2.59 -11.35
N PHE A 349 3.30 -2.45 -10.16
CA PHE A 349 4.09 -1.30 -9.74
C PHE A 349 5.53 -1.73 -9.47
N THR A 350 6.49 -0.83 -9.67
CA THR A 350 7.87 -1.07 -9.23
C THR A 350 8.45 0.12 -8.47
N ASP A 351 9.67 -0.02 -7.99
CA ASP A 351 10.48 1.04 -7.38
C ASP A 351 11.44 1.71 -8.38
N ILE A 352 11.35 1.41 -9.68
CA ILE A 352 12.26 1.95 -10.70
C ILE A 352 12.21 3.47 -10.67
N GLY A 353 13.38 4.09 -10.51
CA GLY A 353 13.57 5.53 -10.52
C GLY A 353 14.05 6.05 -11.87
N LEU A 354 14.24 7.37 -11.91
CA LEU A 354 14.78 8.08 -13.06
C LEU A 354 16.29 7.77 -13.20
N MET A 355 16.65 7.11 -14.30
CA MET A 355 18.02 6.76 -14.66
C MET A 355 18.70 7.92 -15.39
N THR A 356 20.00 8.11 -15.19
CA THR A 356 20.76 9.13 -15.94
C THR A 356 20.97 8.71 -17.41
N GLU A 357 21.25 9.65 -18.32
CA GLU A 357 21.43 9.36 -19.76
C GLU A 357 22.47 8.26 -20.06
N GLY A 358 23.45 8.06 -19.17
CA GLY A 358 24.46 7.00 -19.30
C GLY A 358 24.03 5.63 -18.76
N GLU A 359 22.90 5.55 -18.05
CA GLU A 359 22.39 4.36 -17.36
C GLU A 359 21.16 3.76 -18.05
N VAL A 360 20.47 4.50 -18.94
CA VAL A 360 19.35 3.95 -19.71
C VAL A 360 19.89 2.87 -20.64
N ASP A 361 19.84 1.62 -20.17
CA ASP A 361 20.12 0.47 -21.01
C ASP A 361 19.22 0.52 -22.25
N GLU A 362 19.78 0.25 -23.44
CA GLU A 362 19.02 0.09 -24.69
C GLU A 362 18.04 -1.12 -24.64
N ILE A 363 17.99 -1.84 -23.52
CA ILE A 363 17.23 -3.08 -23.36
C ILE A 363 15.78 -2.76 -23.00
N HIS A 364 14.97 -2.65 -24.05
CA HIS A 364 13.52 -2.52 -23.96
C HIS A 364 12.83 -3.89 -23.93
N PHE A 365 11.85 -4.06 -23.02
CA PHE A 365 10.95 -5.21 -23.01
C PHE A 365 9.53 -4.78 -23.35
N PRO A 366 8.99 -5.20 -24.49
CA PRO A 366 7.61 -4.86 -24.85
C PRO A 366 6.62 -5.36 -23.80
N LEU A 367 5.58 -4.58 -23.49
CA LEU A 367 4.60 -4.95 -22.45
C LEU A 367 3.93 -6.30 -22.73
N ARG A 368 3.73 -6.66 -24.01
CA ARG A 368 3.24 -7.99 -24.44
C ARG A 368 4.13 -9.18 -24.01
N SER A 369 5.40 -8.93 -23.73
CA SER A 369 6.35 -9.93 -23.23
C SER A 369 6.18 -10.19 -21.73
N MET A 370 5.62 -9.22 -21.00
CA MET A 370 5.38 -9.27 -19.54
C MET A 370 3.95 -9.70 -19.20
N PHE A 371 2.99 -9.36 -20.05
CA PHE A 371 1.57 -9.54 -19.76
C PHE A 371 0.85 -10.38 -20.83
N PRO A 372 -0.01 -11.33 -20.43
CA PRO A 372 -0.77 -12.19 -21.33
C PRO A 372 -2.14 -11.57 -21.70
N PHE A 373 -2.17 -10.33 -22.19
CA PHE A 373 -3.45 -9.61 -22.45
C PHE A 373 -4.42 -10.33 -23.38
N SER A 374 -3.90 -11.12 -24.32
CA SER A 374 -4.73 -11.93 -25.22
C SER A 374 -5.59 -12.95 -24.48
N ASP A 375 -5.25 -13.31 -23.25
CA ASP A 375 -5.95 -14.28 -22.42
C ASP A 375 -6.92 -13.61 -21.41
N TRP A 376 -6.88 -12.28 -21.26
CA TRP A 376 -7.59 -11.53 -20.21
C TRP A 376 -8.85 -10.84 -20.71
N HIS A 377 -9.86 -11.62 -21.07
CA HIS A 377 -11.11 -11.12 -21.65
C HIS A 377 -12.08 -10.47 -20.65
N GLN A 378 -11.81 -10.52 -19.34
CA GLN A 378 -12.68 -9.95 -18.30
C GLN A 378 -12.04 -8.75 -17.60
N LEU A 379 -10.90 -8.27 -18.11
CA LEU A 379 -10.13 -7.23 -17.45
C LEU A 379 -10.87 -5.89 -17.46
N ARG A 380 -11.11 -5.34 -16.28
CA ARG A 380 -11.80 -4.06 -16.05
C ARG A 380 -10.84 -2.97 -15.58
N HIS A 381 -9.76 -3.33 -14.92
CA HIS A 381 -8.73 -2.39 -14.47
C HIS A 381 -7.34 -2.87 -14.89
N PHE A 382 -6.56 -1.95 -15.45
CA PHE A 382 -5.13 -2.14 -15.71
C PHE A 382 -4.35 -0.99 -15.09
N GLY A 383 -3.43 -1.30 -14.19
CA GLY A 383 -2.52 -0.34 -13.56
C GLY A 383 -1.06 -0.65 -13.90
N LEU A 384 -0.32 0.39 -14.28
CA LEU A 384 1.11 0.35 -14.49
C LEU A 384 1.74 1.59 -13.84
N SER A 385 2.73 1.37 -12.98
CA SER A 385 3.38 2.46 -12.25
C SER A 385 4.89 2.28 -12.15
N ARG A 386 5.63 3.38 -12.33
CA ARG A 386 7.11 3.41 -12.24
C ARG A 386 7.75 2.40 -13.18
N PHE A 387 7.56 2.61 -14.48
CA PHE A 387 8.11 1.74 -15.53
C PHE A 387 8.73 2.55 -16.65
N TYR A 388 9.81 2.01 -17.23
CA TYR A 388 10.28 2.42 -18.55
C TYR A 388 9.40 1.81 -19.64
N VAL A 389 8.85 2.65 -20.50
CA VAL A 389 7.86 2.28 -21.51
C VAL A 389 8.15 2.94 -22.86
N GLN A 390 7.60 2.34 -23.91
CA GLN A 390 7.43 2.98 -25.21
C GLN A 390 5.96 3.37 -25.37
N LYS A 391 5.70 4.56 -25.91
CA LYS A 391 4.32 5.03 -26.14
C LYS A 391 3.51 4.02 -26.96
N ASP A 392 4.09 3.54 -28.07
CA ASP A 392 3.39 2.67 -29.01
C ASP A 392 2.99 1.33 -28.39
N ASP A 393 3.82 0.78 -27.47
CA ASP A 393 3.49 -0.44 -26.74
C ASP A 393 2.30 -0.25 -25.79
N ILE A 394 2.20 0.92 -25.13
CA ILE A 394 1.03 1.24 -24.30
C ILE A 394 -0.22 1.36 -25.17
N ILE A 395 -0.13 2.05 -26.30
CA ILE A 395 -1.27 2.20 -27.21
C ILE A 395 -1.71 0.85 -27.78
N GLU A 396 -0.78 0.00 -28.24
CA GLU A 396 -1.08 -1.36 -28.72
C GLU A 396 -1.78 -2.20 -27.64
N LEU A 397 -1.27 -2.12 -26.40
CA LEU A 397 -1.86 -2.78 -25.24
C LEU A 397 -3.28 -2.28 -24.99
N LEU A 398 -3.49 -0.97 -24.87
CA LEU A 398 -4.81 -0.42 -24.56
C LEU A 398 -5.82 -0.70 -25.66
N GLN A 399 -5.39 -0.71 -26.93
CA GLN A 399 -6.22 -1.13 -28.06
C GLN A 399 -6.73 -2.56 -27.89
N SER A 400 -5.87 -3.47 -27.42
CA SER A 400 -6.22 -4.88 -27.19
C SER A 400 -7.23 -5.09 -26.06
N LEU A 401 -7.33 -4.15 -25.11
CA LEU A 401 -8.20 -4.22 -23.93
C LEU A 401 -9.50 -3.40 -24.06
N THR A 402 -9.69 -2.71 -25.19
CA THR A 402 -10.71 -1.68 -25.38
C THR A 402 -12.11 -2.08 -24.89
N GLN A 403 -12.62 -3.27 -25.17
CA GLN A 403 -14.04 -3.57 -24.96
C GLN A 403 -14.47 -3.77 -23.50
N THR A 404 -13.55 -4.07 -22.58
CA THR A 404 -13.90 -4.45 -21.19
C THR A 404 -13.28 -3.55 -20.13
N LEU A 405 -12.29 -2.74 -20.51
CA LEU A 405 -11.59 -1.82 -19.64
C LEU A 405 -12.52 -0.71 -19.16
N MET A 406 -12.61 -0.55 -17.84
CA MET A 406 -13.39 0.48 -17.14
C MET A 406 -12.50 1.47 -16.39
N SER A 407 -11.23 1.16 -16.19
CA SER A 407 -10.26 2.07 -15.60
C SER A 407 -8.83 1.69 -15.96
N VAL A 408 -7.98 2.70 -16.04
CA VAL A 408 -6.54 2.55 -16.32
C VAL A 408 -5.75 3.47 -15.40
N GLU A 409 -4.68 2.96 -14.82
CA GLU A 409 -3.68 3.76 -14.11
C GLU A 409 -2.35 3.72 -14.86
N LEU A 410 -1.84 4.90 -15.24
CA LEU A 410 -0.59 5.10 -15.94
C LEU A 410 0.19 6.18 -15.19
N SER A 411 0.78 5.80 -14.06
CA SER A 411 1.39 6.73 -13.11
C SER A 411 2.91 6.59 -13.11
N PHE A 412 3.64 7.69 -12.90
CA PHE A 412 5.10 7.69 -12.72
C PHE A 412 5.88 6.96 -13.84
N LEU A 413 5.34 6.92 -15.05
CA LEU A 413 5.99 6.29 -16.21
C LEU A 413 7.17 7.12 -16.70
N PHE A 414 8.22 6.41 -17.10
CA PHE A 414 9.40 6.94 -17.78
C PHE A 414 9.38 6.47 -19.23
N PHE A 415 9.75 7.34 -20.17
CA PHE A 415 9.75 7.00 -21.58
C PHE A 415 11.18 6.86 -22.08
N PHE A 416 11.44 5.82 -22.88
CA PHE A 416 12.73 5.70 -23.55
C PHE A 416 12.98 6.92 -24.46
N PRO A 417 14.25 7.38 -24.59
CA PRO A 417 14.59 8.50 -25.46
C PRO A 417 14.01 8.33 -26.87
N ASP A 418 13.37 9.39 -27.37
CA ASP A 418 12.68 9.42 -28.67
C ASP A 418 11.53 8.41 -28.87
N GLN A 419 11.14 7.66 -27.83
CA GLN A 419 10.01 6.69 -27.87
C GLN A 419 8.72 7.24 -27.27
N GLY A 420 8.73 8.50 -26.84
CA GLY A 420 7.55 9.29 -26.53
C GLY A 420 7.60 10.01 -25.20
N ASN A 421 6.46 10.53 -24.77
CA ASN A 421 6.24 11.18 -23.48
C ASN A 421 4.73 11.17 -23.17
N TYR A 422 4.36 11.66 -21.98
CA TYR A 422 2.95 11.75 -21.58
C TYR A 422 2.10 12.60 -22.53
N GLN A 423 2.62 13.72 -23.03
CA GLN A 423 1.85 14.60 -23.92
C GLN A 423 1.37 13.84 -25.15
N ILE A 424 2.29 13.23 -25.88
CA ILE A 424 1.96 12.49 -27.10
C ILE A 424 1.25 11.15 -26.82
N LEU A 425 1.48 10.54 -25.65
CA LEU A 425 0.71 9.37 -25.22
C LEU A 425 -0.77 9.71 -25.05
N LEU A 426 -1.09 10.83 -24.38
CA LEU A 426 -2.47 11.25 -24.16
C LEU A 426 -3.14 11.67 -25.48
N GLU A 427 -2.41 12.34 -26.38
CA GLU A 427 -2.89 12.65 -27.73
C GLU A 427 -3.29 11.37 -28.47
N ASP A 428 -2.45 10.33 -28.42
CA ASP A 428 -2.75 9.03 -29.03
C ASP A 428 -3.90 8.29 -28.32
N VAL A 429 -4.00 8.37 -26.99
CA VAL A 429 -5.13 7.81 -26.23
C VAL A 429 -6.45 8.43 -26.71
N ARG A 430 -6.49 9.76 -26.81
CA ARG A 430 -7.66 10.52 -27.28
C ARG A 430 -8.01 10.18 -28.73
N ASP A 431 -7.01 10.18 -29.62
CA ASP A 431 -7.24 10.15 -31.06
C ASP A 431 -7.34 8.73 -31.65
N LYS A 432 -6.75 7.71 -31.00
CA LYS A 432 -6.66 6.34 -31.55
C LYS A 432 -7.52 5.30 -30.86
N LEU A 433 -7.90 5.49 -29.60
CA LEU A 433 -8.58 4.42 -28.83
C LEU A 433 -10.10 4.43 -28.94
N GLY A 434 -10.67 5.50 -29.51
CA GLY A 434 -12.11 5.64 -29.68
C GLY A 434 -12.88 5.67 -28.35
N TRP A 435 -12.23 6.14 -27.28
CA TRP A 435 -12.82 6.17 -25.94
C TRP A 435 -13.84 7.29 -25.78
N ARG A 436 -13.63 8.43 -26.46
CA ARG A 436 -14.51 9.59 -26.42
C ARG A 436 -15.91 9.29 -26.99
N GLU A 437 -15.99 8.40 -27.98
CA GLU A 437 -17.23 8.00 -28.64
C GLU A 437 -18.07 6.99 -27.82
N ARG A 438 -17.53 6.49 -26.71
CA ARG A 438 -18.26 5.58 -25.81
C ARG A 438 -19.36 6.32 -25.07
N ARG A 439 -20.32 5.56 -24.54
CA ARG A 439 -21.26 6.09 -23.55
C ARG A 439 -20.46 6.51 -22.33
N GLN A 440 -20.92 7.57 -21.66
CA GLN A 440 -20.27 8.10 -20.47
C GLN A 440 -20.06 7.04 -19.38
N GLU A 441 -20.99 6.08 -19.24
CA GLU A 441 -20.89 4.96 -18.29
C GLU A 441 -19.84 3.90 -18.66
N ASP A 442 -19.42 3.86 -19.94
CA ASP A 442 -18.46 2.90 -20.50
C ASP A 442 -17.08 3.56 -20.81
N GLN A 443 -16.92 4.84 -20.47
CA GLN A 443 -15.66 5.57 -20.60
C GLN A 443 -14.70 5.12 -19.47
N PRO A 444 -13.50 4.61 -19.79
CA PRO A 444 -12.55 4.20 -18.77
C PRO A 444 -12.14 5.37 -17.87
N LYS A 445 -12.15 5.20 -16.54
CA LYS A 445 -11.52 6.19 -15.66
C LYS A 445 -10.00 6.18 -15.87
N ILE A 446 -9.41 7.34 -16.15
CA ILE A 446 -7.96 7.47 -16.33
C ILE A 446 -7.34 8.05 -15.06
N VAL A 447 -6.31 7.38 -14.54
CA VAL A 447 -5.52 7.84 -13.38
C VAL A 447 -4.09 8.08 -13.84
N VAL A 448 -3.61 9.30 -13.61
CA VAL A 448 -2.22 9.69 -13.90
C VAL A 448 -1.68 10.48 -12.72
N ARG A 449 -0.62 9.96 -12.12
CA ARG A 449 0.12 10.62 -11.03
C ARG A 449 1.58 10.72 -11.40
N ILE A 450 2.23 11.78 -10.92
CA ILE A 450 3.65 12.01 -11.12
C ILE A 450 4.32 12.42 -9.81
N ASP A 451 5.65 12.31 -9.78
CA ASP A 451 6.43 12.77 -8.63
C ASP A 451 6.40 14.30 -8.59
N VAL A 452 6.27 14.87 -7.39
CA VAL A 452 6.38 16.32 -7.18
C VAL A 452 7.82 16.77 -7.42
N TRP A 453 7.99 18.00 -7.92
CA TRP A 453 9.31 18.57 -8.24
C TRP A 453 10.25 18.73 -7.05
N TYR A 454 9.72 18.73 -5.83
CA TYR A 454 10.47 18.65 -4.57
C TYR A 454 10.29 17.24 -4.00
N GLU A 455 11.22 16.32 -4.24
CA GLU A 455 11.09 14.95 -3.73
C GLU A 455 10.93 14.95 -2.19
N PRO A 456 9.78 14.51 -1.64
CA PRO A 456 9.66 14.33 -0.21
C PRO A 456 10.44 13.07 0.16
N ILE A 457 11.18 13.13 1.26
CA ILE A 457 12.11 12.09 1.77
C ILE A 457 11.43 10.71 1.97
N LEU A 458 10.11 10.56 1.79
CA LEU A 458 9.36 9.32 2.00
C LEU A 458 8.29 9.02 0.95
N GLY A 459 8.28 9.70 -0.21
CA GLY A 459 7.31 9.42 -1.29
C GLY A 459 5.84 9.60 -0.91
N ALA A 460 5.56 10.40 0.12
CA ALA A 460 4.21 10.67 0.61
C ALA A 460 3.45 11.62 -0.33
N ASP A 461 4.08 12.70 -0.77
CA ASP A 461 3.43 13.67 -1.65
C ASP A 461 3.60 13.29 -3.12
N LEU A 462 2.50 13.33 -3.85
CA LEU A 462 2.43 13.09 -5.29
C LEU A 462 1.52 14.13 -5.95
N GLN A 463 1.71 14.35 -7.24
CA GLN A 463 0.85 15.23 -8.02
C GLN A 463 -0.14 14.38 -8.84
N ASP A 464 -1.43 14.49 -8.53
CA ASP A 464 -2.52 13.82 -9.24
C ASP A 464 -3.06 14.72 -10.36
N LEU A 465 -2.96 14.24 -11.60
CA LEU A 465 -3.39 14.95 -12.81
C LEU A 465 -4.64 14.31 -13.42
N SER A 466 -5.28 13.37 -12.73
CA SER A 466 -6.36 12.54 -13.29
C SER A 466 -7.53 13.37 -13.80
N ARG A 467 -7.84 14.49 -13.14
CA ARG A 467 -8.94 15.40 -13.56
C ARG A 467 -8.63 16.07 -14.89
N GLU A 468 -7.46 16.69 -15.01
CA GLU A 468 -7.03 17.37 -16.24
C GLU A 468 -6.87 16.38 -17.40
N VAL A 469 -6.40 15.17 -17.12
CA VAL A 469 -6.30 14.10 -18.11
C VAL A 469 -7.68 13.63 -18.59
N ASP A 470 -8.64 13.46 -17.68
CA ASP A 470 -10.02 13.11 -18.03
C ASP A 470 -10.66 14.19 -18.92
N ASP A 471 -10.53 15.46 -18.53
CA ASP A 471 -11.01 16.61 -19.30
C ASP A 471 -10.35 16.69 -20.70
N PHE A 472 -9.06 16.40 -20.83
CA PHE A 472 -8.36 16.39 -22.12
C PHE A 472 -8.80 15.24 -23.03
N VAL A 473 -8.96 14.03 -22.50
CA VAL A 473 -9.26 12.83 -23.30
C VAL A 473 -10.73 12.78 -23.71
N TYR A 474 -11.65 13.13 -22.81
CA TYR A 474 -13.09 12.97 -23.05
C TYR A 474 -13.78 14.27 -23.50
N HIS A 475 -13.19 15.42 -23.18
CA HIS A 475 -13.80 16.72 -23.40
C HIS A 475 -12.89 17.59 -24.29
N ASP A 476 -12.96 18.91 -24.08
CA ASP A 476 -12.19 19.91 -24.83
C ASP A 476 -11.14 20.58 -23.92
N GLY A 477 -10.70 19.88 -22.87
CA GLY A 477 -9.64 20.34 -21.97
C GLY A 477 -8.28 20.47 -22.69
N GLU A 478 -7.36 21.23 -22.09
CA GLU A 478 -5.98 21.31 -22.58
C GLU A 478 -5.14 20.14 -22.06
N ASN A 479 -4.11 19.73 -22.81
CA ASN A 479 -3.20 18.68 -22.36
C ASN A 479 -2.41 19.21 -21.15
N PRO A 480 -2.44 18.54 -19.98
CA PRO A 480 -1.70 19.01 -18.81
C PRO A 480 -0.18 18.89 -18.97
N PHE A 481 0.32 18.15 -19.97
CA PHE A 481 1.74 17.97 -20.23
C PHE A 481 2.23 18.89 -21.35
N LYS A 482 3.44 19.45 -21.17
CA LYS A 482 4.09 20.34 -22.12
C LYS A 482 5.27 19.67 -22.83
N ALA A 483 5.51 20.03 -24.08
CA ALA A 483 6.68 19.59 -24.82
C ALA A 483 7.94 20.23 -24.22
N CYS A 484 8.85 19.40 -23.70
CA CYS A 484 10.20 19.84 -23.33
C CYS A 484 11.14 19.60 -24.52
N GLU A 485 11.55 20.68 -25.20
CA GLU A 485 12.45 20.58 -26.38
C GLU A 485 13.87 20.14 -26.00
N GLN A 486 14.27 20.25 -24.73
CA GLN A 486 15.65 20.05 -24.26
C GLN A 486 15.85 18.68 -23.60
N LEU A 487 14.81 18.11 -22.98
CA LEU A 487 14.83 16.83 -22.27
C LEU A 487 13.50 16.10 -22.52
N ASN A 488 13.36 15.44 -23.66
CA ASN A 488 12.11 14.81 -24.09
C ASN A 488 11.64 13.63 -23.20
N TRP A 489 12.53 13.14 -22.33
CA TRP A 489 12.28 12.11 -21.32
C TRP A 489 11.83 12.68 -19.97
N GLU A 490 11.98 13.99 -19.75
CA GLU A 490 11.62 14.65 -18.49
C GLU A 490 10.14 15.08 -18.53
N THR A 491 9.39 14.73 -17.49
CA THR A 491 7.95 15.02 -17.44
C THR A 491 7.73 16.49 -17.10
N SER A 492 7.27 17.28 -18.07
CA SER A 492 6.92 18.69 -17.87
C SER A 492 5.41 18.88 -17.81
N VAL A 493 4.94 19.52 -16.74
CA VAL A 493 3.52 19.77 -16.48
C VAL A 493 3.21 21.26 -16.57
N ALA A 494 2.00 21.58 -17.04
CA ALA A 494 1.51 22.94 -17.08
C ALA A 494 1.44 23.57 -15.68
N GLU A 495 1.70 24.87 -15.61
CA GLU A 495 1.62 25.63 -14.36
C GLU A 495 0.19 25.58 -13.83
N GLY A 496 0.02 25.31 -12.53
CA GLY A 496 -1.29 25.15 -11.89
C GLY A 496 -2.06 23.86 -12.22
N ALA A 497 -1.50 22.93 -13.02
CA ALA A 497 -2.18 21.67 -13.31
C ALA A 497 -2.04 20.66 -12.16
N GLY A 498 -3.10 19.89 -11.92
CA GLY A 498 -3.14 18.82 -10.95
C GLY A 498 -3.30 19.27 -9.50
N VAL A 499 -3.34 18.29 -8.61
CA VAL A 499 -3.53 18.44 -7.18
C VAL A 499 -2.43 17.70 -6.44
N VAL A 500 -1.82 18.31 -5.43
CA VAL A 500 -0.87 17.61 -4.56
C VAL A 500 -1.66 16.80 -3.53
N VAL A 501 -1.35 15.51 -3.44
CA VAL A 501 -2.00 14.54 -2.56
C VAL A 501 -0.94 13.85 -1.71
N ASP A 502 -1.21 13.68 -0.41
CA ASP A 502 -0.43 12.85 0.50
C ASP A 502 -0.98 11.42 0.47
N ALA A 503 -0.16 10.45 0.03
CA ALA A 503 -0.50 9.03 -0.02
C ALA A 503 -0.81 8.45 1.38
N PHE A 504 -0.20 8.97 2.44
CA PHE A 504 -0.53 8.62 3.82
C PHE A 504 -1.67 9.46 4.38
N GLY A 505 -2.26 10.32 3.55
CA GLY A 505 -3.26 11.29 3.92
C GLY A 505 -4.27 11.70 2.86
N PRO A 506 -5.05 10.77 2.31
CA PRO A 506 -5.83 10.99 1.09
C PRO A 506 -7.00 11.98 1.23
N ASP A 507 -7.41 12.36 2.45
CA ASP A 507 -8.41 13.42 2.67
C ASP A 507 -7.85 14.84 2.39
N TYR A 508 -6.61 14.92 1.90
CA TYR A 508 -5.87 16.14 1.65
C TYR A 508 -5.66 16.34 0.14
N GLU A 509 -6.43 17.25 -0.46
CA GLU A 509 -6.29 17.70 -1.85
C GLU A 509 -5.88 19.19 -1.86
N GLU A 510 -4.73 19.52 -2.44
CA GLU A 510 -4.29 20.90 -2.69
C GLU A 510 -4.29 21.24 -4.18
N LEU A 511 -5.02 22.27 -4.60
CA LEU A 511 -4.85 22.85 -5.95
C LEU A 511 -3.42 23.39 -6.08
N ASN A 512 -2.70 22.93 -7.11
CA ASN A 512 -1.33 23.35 -7.37
C ASN A 512 -1.27 24.88 -7.57
N PRO A 513 -0.37 25.61 -6.87
CA PRO A 513 -0.24 27.07 -7.03
C PRO A 513 0.17 27.52 -8.44
#